data_AF-A0A7C1VLK0-F1
#
_entry.id   AF-A0A7C1VLK0-F1
#
_cell.length_a   1.000
_cell.length_b   1.000
_cell.length_c   1.000
_cell.angle_alpha   90.00
_cell.angle_beta   90.00
_cell.angle_gamma   90.00
#
_symmetry.space_group_name_H-M   'P 1'
#
loop_
_entity.id
_entity.type
_entity.pdbx_description
1 polymer ?
#
loop_
_entity_poly.entity_id
_entity_poly.type
_entity_poly.pdbx_seq_one_letter_code
_entity_poly.pdbx_strand_id
1 'polypeptide(L)'
;PLTAYLYWQMNFHIEHHMWAAVPFFNLPKLHRAMAFDIPTPLKGYLRGIKLLLTIQKQQHVDPDYCFMPHFPSTSVPPKDISLNYAP
;
A
#
# COMPACT_ATOMS: atom_id res chain seq x y z
N PRO A 1 -7.48 -16.41 -5.08
CA PRO A 1 -7.00 -16.90 -6.40
C PRO A 1 -7.86 -16.40 -7.56
N LEU A 2 -9.18 -16.62 -7.52
CA LEU A 2 -10.10 -16.18 -8.58
C LEU A 2 -10.11 -14.65 -8.75
N THR A 3 -10.28 -13.90 -7.66
CA THR A 3 -10.26 -12.43 -7.69
C THR A 3 -8.93 -11.88 -8.19
N ALA A 4 -7.80 -12.43 -7.74
CA ALA A 4 -6.48 -12.07 -8.22
C ALA A 4 -6.32 -12.38 -9.72
N TYR A 5 -6.83 -13.52 -10.20
CA TYR A 5 -6.79 -13.87 -11.62
C TYR A 5 -7.62 -12.91 -12.48
N LEU A 6 -8.88 -12.65 -12.09
CA LEU A 6 -9.77 -11.70 -12.78
C LEU A 6 -9.23 -10.28 -12.75
N TYR A 7 -8.46 -9.93 -11.72
CA TYR A 7 -7.78 -8.66 -11.59
C TYR A 7 -6.36 -8.66 -12.20
N TRP A 8 -6.01 -9.65 -13.04
CA TRP A 8 -4.69 -9.75 -13.68
C TRP A 8 -3.49 -9.67 -12.71
N GLN A 9 -3.64 -10.21 -11.51
CA GLN A 9 -2.66 -10.11 -10.42
C GLN A 9 -2.29 -8.67 -10.04
N MET A 10 -3.13 -7.69 -10.39
CA MET A 10 -2.92 -6.27 -10.05
C MET A 10 -3.14 -5.97 -8.57
N ASN A 11 -3.35 -6.98 -7.72
CA ASN A 11 -3.13 -6.81 -6.28
C ASN A 11 -1.64 -6.54 -5.95
N PHE A 12 -0.75 -6.63 -6.96
CA PHE A 12 0.65 -6.21 -6.97
C PHE A 12 0.86 -4.95 -7.84
N HIS A 13 -0.05 -3.98 -7.75
CA HIS A 13 -0.04 -2.78 -8.60
C HIS A 13 1.19 -1.89 -8.35
N ILE A 14 1.66 -1.81 -7.10
CA ILE A 14 2.88 -1.07 -6.73
C ILE A 14 4.06 -1.66 -7.48
N GLU A 15 4.21 -2.98 -7.44
CA GLU A 15 5.26 -3.72 -8.11
C GLU A 15 5.19 -3.56 -9.64
N HIS A 16 3.98 -3.53 -10.20
CA HIS A 16 3.80 -3.24 -11.62
C HIS A 16 4.30 -1.85 -11.99
N HIS A 17 4.03 -0.81 -11.19
CA HIS A 17 4.51 0.54 -11.49
C HIS A 17 6.00 0.74 -11.21
N MET A 18 6.58 0.01 -10.25
CA MET A 18 8.02 0.04 -9.97
C MET A 18 8.83 -0.75 -11.01
N TRP A 19 8.31 -1.89 -11.50
CA TRP A 19 8.95 -2.74 -12.50
C TRP A 19 8.00 -3.05 -13.67
N ALA A 20 7.62 -2.03 -14.44
CA ALA A 20 6.66 -2.14 -15.54
C ALA A 20 7.03 -3.19 -16.61
N ALA A 21 8.31 -3.52 -16.76
CA ALA A 21 8.80 -4.55 -17.67
C ALA A 21 8.51 -5.99 -17.19
N VAL A 22 8.16 -6.19 -15.92
CA VAL A 22 7.84 -7.52 -15.37
C VAL A 22 6.41 -7.89 -15.74
N PRO A 23 6.18 -9.02 -16.43
CA PRO A 23 4.84 -9.42 -16.82
C PRO A 23 3.99 -9.78 -15.59
N PHE A 24 2.68 -9.51 -15.68
CA PHE A 24 1.76 -9.57 -14.53
C PHE A 24 1.78 -10.91 -13.78
N PHE A 25 1.94 -12.03 -14.50
CA PHE A 25 1.99 -13.38 -13.92
C PHE A 25 3.24 -13.66 -13.07
N ASN A 26 4.30 -12.83 -13.21
CA ASN A 26 5.52 -12.90 -12.43
C ASN A 26 5.54 -11.94 -11.24
N LEU A 27 4.56 -11.03 -11.12
CA LEU A 27 4.47 -10.09 -9.98
C LEU A 27 4.44 -10.78 -8.60
N PRO A 28 3.79 -11.94 -8.39
CA PRO A 28 3.85 -12.64 -7.10
C PRO A 28 5.27 -13.10 -6.75
N LYS A 29 6.08 -13.46 -7.75
CA LYS A 29 7.48 -13.84 -7.56
C LYS A 29 8.32 -12.62 -7.20
N LEU A 30 8.08 -11.51 -7.89
CA LEU A 30 8.71 -10.22 -7.60
C LEU A 30 8.39 -9.72 -6.18
N HIS A 31 7.11 -9.75 -5.79
CA HIS A 31 6.66 -9.39 -4.44
C HIS A 31 7.43 -10.15 -3.35
N ARG A 32 7.64 -11.47 -3.51
CA ARG A 32 8.44 -12.25 -2.56
C ARG A 32 9.91 -11.86 -2.56
N ALA A 33 10.48 -11.60 -3.73
CA ALA A 33 11.88 -11.18 -3.85
C ALA A 33 12.14 -9.82 -3.21
N MET A 34 11.11 -8.99 -3.09
CA MET A 34 11.21 -7.59 -2.64
C MET A 34 10.45 -7.30 -1.35
N ALA A 35 9.96 -8.33 -0.67
CA ALA A 35 9.15 -8.20 0.54
C ALA A 35 9.83 -7.41 1.66
N PHE A 36 11.16 -7.25 1.61
CA PHE A 36 11.95 -6.48 2.57
C PHE A 36 11.83 -4.95 2.37
N ASP A 37 11.40 -4.49 1.20
CA ASP A 37 11.43 -3.07 0.80
C ASP A 37 10.04 -2.47 0.54
N ILE A 38 8.98 -3.24 0.80
CA ILE A 38 7.59 -2.83 0.60
C ILE A 38 6.82 -2.86 1.91
N PRO A 39 5.85 -1.95 2.11
CA PRO A 39 5.00 -1.99 3.29
C PRO A 39 4.18 -3.27 3.31
N THR A 40 3.85 -3.74 4.53
CA THR A 40 3.01 -4.93 4.68
C THR A 40 1.61 -4.68 4.10
N PRO A 41 1.14 -5.47 3.13
CA PRO A 41 -0.16 -5.23 2.51
C PRO A 41 -1.30 -5.56 3.48
N LEU A 42 -2.34 -4.73 3.46
CA LEU A 42 -3.56 -5.00 4.21
C LEU A 42 -4.31 -6.17 3.58
N LYS A 43 -4.58 -7.21 4.39
CA LYS A 43 -5.22 -8.44 3.89
C LYS A 43 -6.74 -8.27 3.78
N GLY A 44 -7.25 -8.27 2.55
CA GLY A 44 -8.66 -8.41 2.22
C GLY A 44 -9.35 -7.10 1.86
N TYR A 45 -10.19 -7.17 0.81
CA TYR A 45 -10.87 -6.02 0.22
C TYR A 45 -11.67 -5.19 1.23
N LEU A 46 -12.53 -5.85 2.03
CA LEU A 46 -13.38 -5.16 3.01
C LEU A 46 -12.57 -4.44 4.10
N ARG A 47 -11.39 -4.97 4.47
CA ARG A 47 -10.51 -4.28 5.42
C ARG A 47 -9.93 -3.01 4.81
N GLY A 48 -9.56 -3.05 3.53
CA GLY A 48 -9.12 -1.88 2.77
C GLY A 48 -10.19 -0.80 2.70
N ILE A 49 -11.42 -1.17 2.35
CA ILE A 49 -12.55 -0.23 2.35
C ILE A 49 -12.78 0.36 3.74
N LYS A 50 -12.76 -0.46 4.79
CA LYS A 50 -12.91 0.04 6.17
C LYS A 50 -11.82 1.06 6.54
N LEU A 51 -10.56 0.75 6.22
CA LEU A 51 -9.43 1.66 6.49
C LEU A 51 -9.60 2.98 5.73
N LEU A 52 -9.96 2.94 4.45
CA LEU A 52 -10.21 4.15 3.64
C LEU A 52 -11.32 5.02 4.25
N LEU A 53 -12.42 4.42 4.67
CA LEU A 53 -13.52 5.16 5.33
C LEU A 53 -13.09 5.76 6.67
N THR A 54 -12.25 5.07 7.44
CA THR A 54 -11.68 5.59 8.70
C THR A 54 -10.77 6.79 8.44
N ILE A 55 -9.85 6.67 7.48
CA ILE A 55 -8.94 7.76 7.08
C ILE A 55 -9.76 8.97 6.61
N GLN A 56 -10.73 8.76 5.72
CA GLN A 56 -11.58 9.83 5.20
C GLN A 56 -12.35 10.54 6.32
N LYS A 57 -12.92 9.79 7.28
CA LYS A 57 -13.60 10.37 8.44
C LYS A 57 -12.66 11.24 9.27
N GLN A 58 -11.41 10.81 9.45
CA GLN A 58 -10.41 11.57 10.20
C GLN A 58 -10.01 12.85 9.46
N GLN A 59 -9.80 12.78 8.14
CA GLN A 59 -9.48 13.94 7.30
C GLN A 59 -10.60 14.99 7.26
N HIS A 60 -11.86 14.59 7.44
CA HIS A 60 -12.98 15.53 7.57
C HIS A 60 -12.97 16.33 8.88
N VAL A 61 -12.35 15.78 9.94
CA VAL A 61 -12.23 16.44 11.25
C VAL A 61 -10.95 17.26 11.32
N ASP A 62 -9.86 16.72 10.79
CA ASP A 62 -8.53 17.34 10.74
C ASP A 62 -8.00 17.29 9.30
N PRO A 63 -8.10 18.39 8.53
CA PRO A 63 -7.60 18.45 7.16
C PRO A 63 -6.09 18.19 7.03
N ASP A 64 -5.32 18.38 8.11
CA ASP A 64 -3.87 18.16 8.14
C ASP A 64 -3.52 16.71 8.53
N TYR A 65 -4.51 15.86 8.79
CA TYR A 65 -4.31 14.45 9.07
C TYR A 65 -3.79 13.69 7.84
N CYS A 66 -2.68 12.99 8.03
CA CYS A 66 -2.08 12.12 7.02
C CYS A 66 -1.89 10.70 7.59
N PHE A 67 -2.50 9.71 6.93
CA PHE A 67 -2.28 8.32 7.26
C PHE A 67 -0.87 7.88 6.86
N MET A 68 -0.09 7.38 7.82
CA MET A 68 1.27 6.91 7.60
C MET A 68 1.34 5.40 7.86
N PRO A 69 1.50 4.54 6.84
CA PRO A 69 1.68 3.11 7.07
C PRO A 69 3.02 2.84 7.77
N HIS A 70 3.12 1.69 8.43
CA HIS A 70 4.40 1.25 9.00
C HIS A 70 5.39 0.88 7.88
N PHE A 71 6.44 1.67 7.75
CA PHE A 71 7.55 1.44 6.81
C PHE A 71 8.64 0.54 7.42
N PRO A 72 9.39 -0.22 6.61
CA PRO A 72 10.60 -0.86 7.09
C PRO A 72 11.63 0.17 7.57
N SER A 73 12.50 -0.20 8.51
CA SER A 73 13.51 0.70 9.09
C SER A 73 14.54 1.22 8.09
N THR A 74 14.61 0.61 6.90
CA THR A 74 15.45 1.03 5.77
C THR A 74 14.87 2.23 5.00
N SER A 75 13.61 2.59 5.22
CA SER A 75 12.95 3.68 4.50
C SER A 75 13.38 5.07 5.00
N VAL A 76 13.59 6.01 4.07
CA VAL A 76 13.73 7.43 4.44
C VAL A 76 12.36 7.96 4.85
N PRO A 77 12.22 8.59 6.04
CA PRO A 77 10.93 9.13 6.46
C PRO A 77 10.49 10.29 5.54
N PRO A 78 9.18 10.49 5.35
CA PRO A 78 8.66 11.63 4.60
C PRO A 78 9.14 12.96 5.20
N LYS A 79 9.49 13.91 4.33
CA LYS A 79 10.17 15.17 4.70
C LYS A 79 9.27 16.19 5.39
N ASP A 80 7.95 16.01 5.35
CA ASP A 80 6.99 17.04 5.74
C ASP A 80 6.52 16.84 7.19
N ILE A 81 7.15 17.54 8.12
CA ILE A 81 6.96 17.40 9.57
C ILE A 81 5.67 18.11 10.05
N SER A 82 4.98 18.86 9.16
CA SER A 82 3.77 19.62 9.49
C SER A 82 2.48 18.80 9.47
N LEU A 83 2.50 17.58 8.97
CA LEU A 83 1.32 16.71 8.94
C LEU A 83 1.20 15.94 10.27
N ASN A 84 -0.01 15.87 10.80
CA ASN A 84 -0.31 15.05 11.97
C ASN A 84 -0.32 13.58 11.56
N TYR A 85 0.87 12.95 11.56
CA TYR A 85 1.02 11.54 11.25
C TYR A 85 0.48 10.68 12.38
N ALA A 86 -0.59 9.93 12.09
CA ALA A 86 -1.03 8.85 12.98
C ALA A 86 -0.99 7.50 12.25
N PRO A 87 -0.64 6.42 12.96
CA PRO A 87 -0.65 5.07 12.43
C PRO A 87 -2.06 4.53 12.16
#